data_AF-A0A2K1IYU2-F1
#
_entry.id   AF-A0A2K1IYU2-F1
#
_cell.length_a   1.000
_cell.length_b   1.000
_cell.length_c   1.000
_cell.angle_alpha   90.00
_cell.angle_beta   90.00
_cell.angle_gamma   90.00
#
_symmetry.space_group_name_H-M   'P 1'
#
loop_
_entity.id
_entity.type
_entity.pdbx_description
1 polymer ?
#
loop_
_entity_poly.entity_id
_entity_poly.type
_entity_poly.pdbx_seq_one_letter_code
_entity_poly.pdbx_strand_id
1 'polypeptide(L)'
;MVRADVPTVADTKLSFIKSYRKPIPSIYSNVIQELLVQQHLMRYNSTYVYDPIFALGFVTVYDQLMDGYPNDEDRDAIFKAYISALNEDPEQYRKDSKKLEEWAAAQSGSGIADFAGKDGEVEAALKDIAERAAGKEKFHYSRFFAIGLFRLLECAKASDPAVLETLSKALNVSKRSVDRDLDVYRNLLSKLAQGKELIKEYVDREKKKKAERDAAAANKSSAESVAKTEGSKPE
;
A
#
# COMPACT_ATOMS: atom_id res chain seq x y z
N MET A 1 -22.39 -18.08 21.58
CA MET A 1 -21.29 -17.25 21.03
C MET A 1 -21.76 -16.75 19.68
N VAL A 2 -22.16 -15.47 19.58
CA VAL A 2 -22.61 -14.89 18.31
C VAL A 2 -21.40 -14.86 17.39
N ARG A 3 -21.41 -15.64 16.31
CA ARG A 3 -20.43 -15.45 15.22
C ARG A 3 -20.65 -14.03 14.74
N ALA A 4 -19.69 -13.13 14.97
CA ALA A 4 -19.68 -11.87 14.25
C ALA A 4 -19.77 -12.21 12.76
N ASP A 5 -20.78 -11.68 12.09
CA ASP A 5 -21.01 -11.98 10.68
C ASP A 5 -19.75 -11.54 9.91
N VAL A 6 -19.24 -12.41 9.03
CA VAL A 6 -18.03 -12.09 8.27
C VAL A 6 -18.41 -10.95 7.33
N PRO A 7 -17.72 -9.78 7.39
CA PRO A 7 -18.07 -8.65 6.53
C PRO A 7 -18.09 -9.06 5.06
N THR A 8 -19.02 -8.52 4.30
CA THR A 8 -19.01 -8.68 2.84
C THR A 8 -18.03 -7.69 2.20
N VAL A 9 -17.68 -7.93 0.93
CA VAL A 9 -16.92 -6.96 0.14
C VAL A 9 -17.62 -5.60 0.10
N ALA A 10 -18.95 -5.58 0.05
CA ALA A 10 -19.74 -4.35 0.05
C ALA A 10 -19.58 -3.59 1.38
N ASP A 11 -19.56 -4.30 2.52
CA ASP A 11 -19.35 -3.70 3.84
C ASP A 11 -17.96 -3.08 3.97
N THR A 12 -16.91 -3.78 3.52
CA THR A 12 -15.55 -3.23 3.51
C THR A 12 -15.45 -1.99 2.62
N LYS A 13 -16.02 -2.02 1.40
CA LYS A 13 -16.04 -0.84 0.52
C LYS A 13 -16.79 0.34 1.15
N LEU A 14 -17.93 0.06 1.77
CA LEU A 14 -18.71 1.07 2.47
C LEU A 14 -17.94 1.66 3.65
N SER A 15 -17.23 0.82 4.42
CA SER A 15 -16.36 1.25 5.52
C SER A 15 -15.25 2.19 5.04
N PHE A 16 -14.59 1.85 3.93
CA PHE A 16 -13.58 2.70 3.31
C PHE A 16 -14.14 4.09 2.91
N ILE A 17 -15.26 4.13 2.18
CA ILE A 17 -15.89 5.38 1.72
C ILE A 17 -16.40 6.23 2.89
N LYS A 18 -16.88 5.60 3.96
CA LYS A 18 -17.31 6.31 5.18
C LYS A 18 -16.13 6.96 5.91
N SER A 19 -14.98 6.29 5.91
CA SER A 19 -13.76 6.70 6.61
C SER A 19 -12.98 7.76 5.83
N TYR A 20 -12.96 7.68 4.49
CA TYR A 20 -12.36 8.69 3.61
C TYR A 20 -13.39 9.23 2.61
N ARG A 21 -13.95 10.41 2.93
CA ARG A 21 -15.06 11.02 2.17
C ARG A 21 -14.62 11.97 1.06
N LYS A 22 -13.34 12.32 1.00
CA LYS A 22 -12.81 13.21 -0.03
C LYS A 22 -12.77 12.47 -1.38
N PRO A 23 -13.00 13.16 -2.51
CA PRO A 23 -12.83 12.55 -3.82
C PRO A 23 -11.40 12.05 -4.04
N ILE A 24 -11.26 10.84 -4.57
CA ILE A 24 -9.99 10.28 -5.04
C ILE A 24 -10.00 10.33 -6.58
N PRO A 25 -8.96 10.86 -7.24
CA PRO A 25 -8.88 10.83 -8.70
C PRO A 25 -9.05 9.41 -9.24
N SER A 26 -9.81 9.26 -10.33
CA SER A 26 -10.22 7.94 -10.86
C SER A 26 -9.06 7.00 -11.15
N ILE A 27 -7.92 7.56 -11.59
CA ILE A 27 -6.69 6.82 -11.86
C ILE A 27 -6.16 6.05 -10.64
N TYR A 28 -6.32 6.60 -9.42
CA TYR A 28 -5.99 5.92 -8.18
C TYR A 28 -7.18 5.13 -7.64
N SER A 29 -8.39 5.72 -7.66
CA SER A 29 -9.58 5.12 -7.04
C SER A 29 -9.91 3.75 -7.62
N ASN A 30 -9.76 3.54 -8.93
CA ASN A 30 -10.05 2.25 -9.56
C ASN A 30 -9.13 1.15 -9.00
N VAL A 31 -7.82 1.42 -8.98
CA VAL A 31 -6.82 0.45 -8.51
C VAL A 31 -6.97 0.19 -7.01
N ILE A 32 -7.21 1.24 -6.21
CA ILE A 32 -7.45 1.11 -4.76
C ILE A 32 -8.66 0.21 -4.49
N GLN A 33 -9.75 0.39 -5.23
CA GLN A 33 -10.97 -0.40 -5.05
C GLN A 33 -10.76 -1.86 -5.46
N GLU A 34 -10.02 -2.14 -6.54
CA GLU A 34 -9.65 -3.50 -6.93
C GLU A 34 -8.75 -4.15 -5.87
N LEU A 35 -7.75 -3.43 -5.37
CA LEU A 35 -6.86 -3.89 -4.31
C LEU A 35 -7.65 -4.23 -3.05
N LEU A 36 -8.60 -3.37 -2.65
CA LEU A 36 -9.43 -3.54 -1.46
C LEU A 36 -10.27 -4.82 -1.54
N VAL A 37 -10.82 -5.14 -2.72
CA VAL A 37 -11.54 -6.41 -2.94
C VAL A 37 -10.60 -7.59 -2.80
N GLN A 38 -9.43 -7.55 -3.43
CA GLN A 38 -8.46 -8.65 -3.37
C GLN A 38 -7.99 -8.91 -1.94
N GLN A 39 -7.65 -7.86 -1.19
CA GLN A 39 -7.23 -8.01 0.20
C GLN A 39 -8.38 -8.42 1.11
N HIS A 40 -9.62 -7.98 0.85
CA HIS A 40 -10.78 -8.47 1.60
C HIS A 40 -10.92 -10.00 1.49
N LEU A 41 -10.89 -10.54 0.27
CA LEU A 41 -11.01 -11.98 0.04
C LEU A 41 -9.90 -12.77 0.74
N MET A 42 -8.72 -12.17 0.87
CA MET A 42 -7.60 -12.74 1.60
C MET A 42 -7.81 -12.65 3.11
N ARG A 43 -8.08 -11.45 3.64
CA ARG A 43 -8.20 -11.14 5.06
C ARG A 43 -9.23 -12.00 5.78
N TYR A 44 -10.32 -12.34 5.09
CA TYR A 44 -11.41 -13.17 5.61
C TYR A 44 -11.32 -14.63 5.17
N ASN A 45 -10.23 -15.04 4.53
CA ASN A 45 -9.95 -16.45 4.28
C ASN A 45 -9.67 -17.17 5.61
N SER A 46 -10.15 -18.41 5.77
CA SER A 46 -9.97 -19.20 7.00
C SER A 46 -8.52 -19.51 7.35
N THR A 47 -7.62 -19.43 6.37
CA THR A 47 -6.17 -19.67 6.54
C THR A 47 -5.38 -18.39 6.79
N TYR A 48 -6.02 -17.22 6.75
CA TYR A 48 -5.37 -15.94 6.95
C TYR A 48 -4.92 -15.76 8.39
N VAL A 49 -3.65 -15.40 8.53
CA VAL A 49 -3.03 -14.89 9.76
C VAL A 49 -2.17 -13.71 9.32
N TYR A 50 -2.21 -12.62 10.08
CA TYR A 50 -1.38 -11.45 9.81
C TYR A 50 0.10 -11.86 9.76
N ASP A 51 0.83 -11.27 8.82
CA ASP A 51 2.20 -11.60 8.53
C ASP A 51 2.96 -10.30 8.19
N PRO A 52 4.08 -10.00 8.86
CA PRO A 52 4.81 -8.76 8.63
C PRO A 52 5.48 -8.70 7.24
N ILE A 53 5.83 -9.83 6.61
CA ILE A 53 6.32 -9.87 5.22
C ILE A 53 5.18 -9.51 4.27
N PHE A 54 3.98 -10.03 4.52
CA PHE A 54 2.78 -9.60 3.80
C PHE A 54 2.56 -8.09 3.92
N ALA A 55 2.60 -7.56 5.15
CA ALA A 55 2.39 -6.14 5.41
C ALA A 55 3.42 -5.28 4.67
N LEU A 56 4.71 -5.67 4.72
CA LEU A 56 5.78 -5.03 3.96
C LEU A 56 5.49 -5.00 2.46
N GLY A 57 5.07 -6.13 1.89
CA GLY A 57 4.73 -6.20 0.48
C GLY A 57 3.53 -5.35 0.11
N PHE A 58 2.50 -5.31 0.95
CA PHE A 58 1.35 -4.43 0.74
C PHE A 58 1.74 -2.96 0.81
N VAL A 59 2.46 -2.54 1.85
CA VAL A 59 2.94 -1.16 2.02
C VAL A 59 3.79 -0.74 0.82
N THR A 60 4.68 -1.61 0.34
CA THR A 60 5.50 -1.38 -0.85
C THR A 60 4.64 -1.10 -2.09
N VAL A 61 3.63 -1.95 -2.36
CA VAL A 61 2.71 -1.76 -3.50
C VAL A 61 1.91 -0.46 -3.35
N TYR A 62 1.40 -0.21 -2.15
CA TYR A 62 0.58 0.97 -1.88
C TYR A 62 1.37 2.26 -2.12
N ASP A 63 2.59 2.36 -1.55
CA ASP A 63 3.41 3.56 -1.67
C ASP A 63 3.82 3.82 -3.12
N GLN A 64 4.12 2.78 -3.89
CA GLN A 64 4.44 2.91 -5.31
C GLN A 64 3.23 3.26 -6.17
N LEU A 65 2.06 2.72 -5.85
CA LEU A 65 0.80 3.04 -6.52
C LEU A 65 0.40 4.51 -6.26
N MET A 66 0.60 4.96 -5.03
CA MET A 66 0.24 6.31 -4.58
C MET A 66 1.35 7.34 -4.81
N ASP A 67 2.45 6.94 -5.45
CA ASP A 67 3.49 7.85 -5.87
C ASP A 67 2.93 8.88 -6.87
N GLY A 68 3.33 10.15 -6.71
CA GLY A 68 2.78 11.28 -7.46
C GLY A 68 1.38 11.73 -7.03
N TYR A 69 0.78 11.16 -5.98
CA TYR A 69 -0.49 11.64 -5.45
C TYR A 69 -0.35 13.10 -4.96
N PRO A 70 -1.28 14.03 -5.26
CA PRO A 70 -1.05 15.47 -5.08
C PRO A 70 -0.81 15.96 -3.65
N ASN A 71 -1.24 15.20 -2.64
CA ASN A 71 -1.20 15.60 -1.23
C ASN A 71 -0.79 14.39 -0.35
N ASP A 72 0.31 14.53 0.37
CA ASP A 72 0.87 13.46 1.22
C ASP A 72 0.00 13.13 2.43
N GLU A 73 -0.69 14.11 3.03
CA GLU A 73 -1.62 13.88 4.14
C GLU A 73 -2.83 13.05 3.70
N ASP A 74 -3.36 13.35 2.50
CA ASP A 74 -4.45 12.59 1.91
C ASP A 74 -3.96 11.19 1.53
N ARG A 75 -2.72 11.02 1.05
CA ARG A 75 -2.14 9.69 0.83
C ARG A 75 -2.13 8.88 2.12
N ASP A 76 -1.64 9.43 3.22
CA ASP A 76 -1.63 8.74 4.52
C ASP A 76 -3.05 8.47 5.05
N ALA A 77 -3.97 9.43 4.91
CA ALA A 77 -5.37 9.26 5.30
C ALA A 77 -6.08 8.15 4.51
N ILE A 78 -5.81 8.04 3.20
CA ILE A 78 -6.32 6.95 2.36
C ILE A 78 -5.76 5.61 2.84
N PHE A 79 -4.47 5.52 3.16
CA PHE A 79 -3.85 4.30 3.68
C PHE A 79 -4.52 3.85 4.99
N LYS A 80 -4.68 4.78 5.93
CA LYS A 80 -5.35 4.52 7.22
C LYS A 80 -6.79 4.06 7.03
N ALA A 81 -7.56 4.73 6.17
CA ALA A 81 -8.93 4.35 5.86
C ALA A 81 -9.01 2.97 5.19
N TYR A 82 -8.06 2.65 4.30
CA TYR A 82 -7.99 1.37 3.60
C TYR A 82 -7.78 0.20 4.57
N ILE A 83 -6.74 0.27 5.41
CA ILE A 83 -6.40 -0.81 6.34
C ILE A 83 -7.48 -0.94 7.43
N SER A 84 -7.99 0.18 7.94
CA SER A 84 -9.08 0.17 8.92
C SER A 84 -10.37 -0.44 8.37
N ALA A 85 -10.66 -0.26 7.07
CA ALA A 85 -11.84 -0.86 6.43
C ALA A 85 -11.80 -2.39 6.37
N LEU A 86 -10.61 -2.98 6.52
CA LEU A 86 -10.36 -4.42 6.61
C LEU A 86 -10.34 -4.93 8.06
N ASN A 87 -10.64 -4.07 9.04
CA ASN A 87 -10.51 -4.35 10.47
C ASN A 87 -9.07 -4.77 10.84
N GLU A 88 -8.11 -4.03 10.32
CA GLU A 88 -6.68 -4.16 10.61
C GLU A 88 -6.10 -2.84 11.09
N ASP A 89 -4.89 -2.87 11.66
CA ASP A 89 -4.23 -1.70 12.23
C ASP A 89 -3.22 -1.07 11.24
N PRO A 90 -3.48 0.15 10.71
CA PRO A 90 -2.55 0.81 9.81
C PRO A 90 -1.20 1.15 10.47
N GLU A 91 -1.16 1.42 11.77
CA GLU A 91 0.07 1.74 12.48
C GLU A 91 0.96 0.50 12.59
N GLN A 92 0.36 -0.66 12.89
CA GLN A 92 1.06 -1.95 12.87
C GLN A 92 1.71 -2.22 11.51
N TYR A 93 0.97 -2.06 10.41
CA TYR A 93 1.49 -2.28 9.06
C TYR A 93 2.73 -1.41 8.78
N ARG A 94 2.66 -0.10 9.10
CA ARG A 94 3.78 0.83 8.88
C ARG A 94 4.97 0.51 9.78
N LYS A 95 4.73 0.22 11.06
CA LYS A 95 5.76 -0.09 12.04
C LYS A 95 6.52 -1.38 11.67
N ASP A 96 5.78 -2.45 11.37
CA ASP A 96 6.38 -3.75 11.06
C ASP A 96 7.13 -3.71 9.72
N SER A 97 6.58 -3.01 8.72
CA SER A 97 7.25 -2.81 7.43
C SER A 97 8.59 -2.08 7.60
N LYS A 98 8.57 -0.93 8.29
CA LYS A 98 9.79 -0.15 8.54
C LYS A 98 10.84 -0.97 9.28
N LYS A 99 10.41 -1.74 10.28
CA LYS A 99 11.30 -2.59 11.07
C LYS A 99 11.95 -3.68 10.22
N LEU A 100 11.17 -4.33 9.35
CA LEU A 100 11.71 -5.33 8.43
C LEU A 100 12.71 -4.72 7.45
N GLU A 101 12.45 -3.52 6.94
CA GLU A 101 13.38 -2.79 6.06
C GLU A 101 14.68 -2.46 6.78
N GLU A 102 14.62 -1.93 8.00
CA GLU A 102 15.79 -1.62 8.83
C GLU A 102 16.60 -2.88 9.16
N TRP A 103 15.93 -3.96 9.54
CA TRP A 103 16.56 -5.25 9.80
C TRP A 103 17.25 -5.80 8.55
N ALA A 104 16.58 -5.76 7.40
CA ALA A 104 17.13 -6.25 6.13
C ALA A 104 18.33 -5.43 5.67
N ALA A 105 18.26 -4.10 5.79
CA ALA A 105 19.36 -3.19 5.45
C ALA A 105 20.60 -3.40 6.33
N ALA A 106 20.43 -3.95 7.54
CA ALA A 106 21.52 -4.31 8.44
C ALA A 106 22.14 -5.69 8.16
N GLN A 107 21.54 -6.51 7.28
CA GLN A 107 22.10 -7.82 6.94
C GLN A 107 23.22 -7.71 5.89
N SER A 108 24.15 -8.66 5.91
CA SER A 108 24.98 -8.95 4.74
C SER A 108 24.11 -9.66 3.67
N GLY A 109 24.45 -9.50 2.38
CA GLY A 109 23.58 -9.97 1.29
C GLY A 109 23.08 -11.42 1.42
N SER A 110 23.93 -12.37 1.85
CA SER A 110 23.53 -13.76 2.12
C SER A 110 22.95 -13.98 3.52
N GLY A 111 23.30 -13.12 4.50
CA GLY A 111 22.91 -13.26 5.90
C GLY A 111 21.43 -13.05 6.19
N ILE A 112 20.67 -12.58 5.20
CA ILE A 112 19.21 -12.42 5.26
C ILE A 112 18.48 -13.77 5.32
N ALA A 113 19.07 -14.83 4.77
CA ALA A 113 18.49 -16.18 4.82
C ALA A 113 18.87 -16.94 6.11
N ASP A 114 19.87 -16.47 6.85
CA ASP A 114 20.39 -17.12 8.06
C ASP A 114 19.62 -16.74 9.35
N PHE A 115 18.37 -16.26 9.22
CA PHE A 115 17.56 -15.81 10.36
C PHE A 115 17.25 -16.93 11.36
N ALA A 116 17.25 -18.20 10.92
CA ALA A 116 16.94 -19.35 11.78
C ALA A 116 17.95 -19.54 12.93
N GLY A 117 19.22 -19.17 12.71
CA GLY A 117 20.30 -19.29 13.69
C GLY A 117 20.52 -18.04 14.55
N LYS A 118 19.69 -17.00 14.39
CA LYS A 118 19.82 -15.70 15.06
C LYS A 118 18.62 -15.47 15.98
N ASP A 119 18.79 -14.62 16.98
CA ASP A 119 17.73 -14.24 17.90
C ASP A 119 17.46 -12.73 17.80
N GLY A 120 16.18 -12.39 17.81
CA GLY A 120 15.69 -11.03 17.62
C GLY A 120 14.21 -11.08 17.28
N GLU A 121 13.54 -9.93 17.37
CA GLU A 121 12.09 -9.88 17.18
C GLU A 121 11.69 -10.11 15.70
N VAL A 122 12.53 -9.69 14.74
CA VAL A 122 12.31 -9.99 13.32
C VAL A 122 12.60 -11.47 13.04
N GLU A 123 13.70 -12.00 13.55
CA GLU A 123 14.05 -13.41 13.43
C GLU A 123 12.96 -14.31 13.99
N ALA A 124 12.38 -13.96 15.15
CA ALA A 124 11.26 -14.69 15.74
C ALA A 124 10.02 -14.68 14.83
N ALA A 125 9.71 -13.53 14.23
CA ALA A 125 8.61 -13.44 13.26
C ALA A 125 8.88 -14.29 12.01
N LEU A 126 10.10 -14.25 11.45
CA LEU A 126 10.47 -15.07 10.29
C LEU A 126 10.44 -16.58 10.61
N LYS A 127 10.84 -16.99 11.82
CA LYS A 127 10.74 -18.38 12.29
C LYS A 127 9.27 -18.82 12.40
N ASP A 128 8.39 -18.03 13.01
CA ASP A 128 6.95 -18.31 13.07
C ASP A 128 6.35 -18.50 11.66
N ILE A 129 6.70 -17.61 10.73
CA ILE A 129 6.26 -17.71 9.33
C ILE A 129 6.74 -19.03 8.71
N ALA A 130 8.02 -19.37 8.88
CA ALA A 130 8.62 -20.58 8.34
C ALA A 130 7.95 -21.85 8.90
N GLU A 131 7.62 -21.87 10.19
CA GLU A 131 6.91 -22.96 10.86
C GLU A 131 5.48 -23.12 10.32
N ARG A 132 4.72 -22.02 10.21
CA ARG A 132 3.37 -22.04 9.62
C ARG A 132 3.38 -22.49 8.17
N ALA A 133 4.32 -22.00 7.37
CA ALA A 133 4.48 -22.38 5.97
C ALA A 133 4.83 -23.88 5.81
N ALA A 134 5.65 -24.44 6.70
CA ALA A 134 5.97 -25.88 6.71
C ALA A 134 4.75 -26.75 7.06
N GLY A 135 3.97 -26.34 8.07
CA GLY A 135 2.79 -27.08 8.53
C GLY A 135 1.59 -27.00 7.58
N LYS A 136 1.56 -26.03 6.65
CA LYS A 136 0.46 -25.74 5.71
C LYS A 136 -0.90 -25.45 6.36
N GLU A 137 -0.98 -25.42 7.68
CA GLU A 137 -2.12 -24.93 8.44
C GLU A 137 -1.86 -23.48 8.82
N LYS A 138 -2.85 -22.59 8.61
CA LYS A 138 -2.77 -21.16 8.97
C LYS A 138 -1.63 -20.38 8.29
N PHE A 139 -1.26 -20.77 7.08
CA PHE A 139 -0.41 -19.99 6.19
C PHE A 139 -1.14 -19.67 4.88
N HIS A 140 -1.39 -18.39 4.64
CA HIS A 140 -2.00 -17.91 3.40
C HIS A 140 -0.95 -17.18 2.55
N TYR A 141 -0.35 -17.90 1.61
CA TYR A 141 0.55 -17.28 0.65
C TYR A 141 -0.21 -16.27 -0.23
N SER A 142 0.42 -15.14 -0.52
CA SER A 142 -0.13 -14.15 -1.44
C SER A 142 0.95 -13.48 -2.28
N ARG A 143 0.54 -12.75 -3.32
CA ARG A 143 1.46 -11.92 -4.12
C ARG A 143 2.18 -10.89 -3.26
N PHE A 144 1.50 -10.29 -2.28
CA PHE A 144 2.13 -9.33 -1.39
C PHE A 144 3.23 -9.99 -0.55
N PHE A 145 3.06 -11.25 -0.14
CA PHE A 145 4.15 -11.98 0.52
C PHE A 145 5.39 -12.07 -0.38
N ALA A 146 5.24 -12.43 -1.66
CA ALA A 146 6.35 -12.47 -2.61
C ALA A 146 7.02 -11.10 -2.79
N ILE A 147 6.22 -10.03 -2.89
CA ILE A 147 6.73 -8.65 -3.00
C ILE A 147 7.48 -8.24 -1.72
N GLY A 148 6.99 -8.64 -0.54
CA GLY A 148 7.68 -8.42 0.73
C GLY A 148 9.05 -9.11 0.77
N LEU A 149 9.15 -10.36 0.29
CA LEU A 149 10.44 -11.04 0.16
C LEU A 149 11.39 -10.30 -0.78
N PHE A 150 10.89 -9.85 -1.92
CA PHE A 150 11.69 -9.06 -2.85
C PHE A 150 12.16 -7.75 -2.21
N ARG A 151 11.28 -7.07 -1.46
CA ARG A 151 11.61 -5.83 -0.75
C ARG A 151 12.71 -6.04 0.30
N LEU A 152 12.66 -7.14 1.06
CA LEU A 152 13.73 -7.52 1.98
C LEU A 152 15.08 -7.65 1.26
N LEU A 153 15.11 -8.33 0.11
CA LEU A 153 16.33 -8.49 -0.69
C LEU A 153 16.84 -7.16 -1.26
N GLU A 154 15.94 -6.28 -1.70
CA GLU A 154 16.29 -4.92 -2.14
C GLU A 154 16.98 -4.13 -1.02
N CYS A 155 16.40 -4.13 0.19
CA CYS A 155 16.96 -3.46 1.36
C CYS A 155 18.35 -4.01 1.74
N ALA A 156 18.53 -5.34 1.69
CA ALA A 156 19.80 -6.00 1.95
C ALA A 156 20.83 -5.90 0.79
N LYS A 157 20.45 -5.26 -0.34
CA LYS A 157 21.24 -5.20 -1.58
C LYS A 157 21.66 -6.59 -2.08
N ALA A 158 20.79 -7.57 -1.89
CA ALA A 158 21.01 -8.98 -2.21
C ALA A 158 20.40 -9.31 -3.58
N SER A 159 21.09 -8.94 -4.66
CA SER A 159 20.58 -9.11 -6.04
C SER A 159 20.83 -10.49 -6.64
N ASP A 160 21.60 -11.35 -5.98
CA ASP A 160 21.88 -12.70 -6.47
C ASP A 160 20.63 -13.59 -6.35
N PRO A 161 20.12 -14.17 -7.46
CA PRO A 161 18.98 -15.09 -7.44
C PRO A 161 19.13 -16.28 -6.48
N ALA A 162 20.36 -16.71 -6.18
CA ALA A 162 20.62 -17.78 -5.23
C ALA A 162 20.21 -17.40 -3.79
N VAL A 163 20.24 -16.11 -3.43
CA VAL A 163 19.78 -15.64 -2.12
C VAL A 163 18.26 -15.78 -2.01
N LEU A 164 17.51 -15.43 -3.06
CA LEU A 164 16.06 -15.64 -3.07
C LEU A 164 15.69 -17.12 -2.94
N GLU A 165 16.45 -18.00 -3.60
CA GLU A 165 16.25 -19.44 -3.45
C GLU A 165 16.51 -19.91 -2.02
N THR A 166 17.59 -19.44 -1.40
CA THR A 166 17.94 -19.80 -0.02
C THR A 166 16.91 -19.27 0.97
N LEU A 167 16.48 -18.00 0.83
CA LEU A 167 15.44 -17.39 1.65
C LEU A 167 14.09 -18.09 1.50
N SER A 168 13.71 -18.45 0.26
CA SER A 168 12.46 -19.19 0.00
C SER A 168 12.48 -20.56 0.68
N LYS A 169 13.61 -21.27 0.63
CA LYS A 169 13.79 -22.55 1.34
C LYS A 169 13.72 -22.37 2.85
N ALA A 170 14.41 -21.37 3.40
CA ALA A 170 14.41 -21.09 4.84
C ALA A 170 13.00 -20.77 5.38
N LEU A 171 12.17 -20.11 4.57
CA LEU A 171 10.77 -19.80 4.90
C LEU A 171 9.77 -20.92 4.53
N ASN A 172 10.23 -22.06 4.02
CA ASN A 172 9.38 -23.16 3.55
C ASN A 172 8.33 -22.76 2.49
N VAL A 173 8.67 -21.80 1.61
CA VAL A 173 7.78 -21.33 0.54
C VAL A 173 8.25 -21.76 -0.85
N SER A 174 7.30 -21.92 -1.76
CA SER A 174 7.58 -22.31 -3.14
C SER A 174 8.27 -21.19 -3.91
N LYS A 175 9.57 -21.37 -4.21
CA LYS A 175 10.36 -20.47 -5.07
C LYS A 175 9.68 -20.23 -6.43
N ARG A 176 9.07 -21.26 -7.01
CA ARG A 176 8.29 -21.16 -8.26
C ARG A 176 7.09 -20.22 -8.13
N SER A 177 6.40 -20.25 -6.99
CA SER A 177 5.27 -19.35 -6.75
C SER A 177 5.74 -17.91 -6.61
N VAL A 178 6.83 -17.71 -5.85
CA VAL A 178 7.45 -16.40 -5.65
C VAL A 178 7.89 -15.80 -6.99
N ASP A 179 8.65 -16.54 -7.82
CA ASP A 179 9.09 -16.07 -9.14
C ASP A 179 7.91 -15.62 -10.02
N ARG A 180 6.88 -16.46 -10.11
CA ARG A 180 5.68 -16.17 -10.91
C ARG A 180 5.00 -14.88 -10.46
N ASP A 181 4.86 -14.68 -9.16
CA ASP A 181 4.20 -13.49 -8.62
C ASP A 181 5.07 -12.23 -8.75
N LEU A 182 6.39 -12.37 -8.66
CA LEU A 182 7.33 -11.27 -8.96
C LEU A 182 7.32 -10.88 -10.44
N ASP A 183 7.17 -11.83 -11.36
CA ASP A 183 7.00 -11.52 -12.79
C ASP A 183 5.70 -10.75 -13.06
N VAL A 184 4.60 -11.16 -12.42
CA VAL A 184 3.34 -10.41 -12.50
C VAL A 184 3.49 -9.01 -11.91
N TYR A 185 4.19 -8.88 -10.78
CA TYR A 185 4.46 -7.60 -10.15
C TYR A 185 5.30 -6.67 -11.03
N ARG A 186 6.39 -7.16 -11.63
CA ARG A 186 7.20 -6.37 -12.59
C ARG A 186 6.37 -5.84 -13.75
N ASN A 187 5.47 -6.66 -14.28
CA ASN A 187 4.54 -6.24 -15.33
C ASN A 187 3.55 -5.17 -14.85
N LEU A 188 3.06 -5.28 -13.61
CA LEU A 188 2.23 -4.24 -12.99
C LEU A 188 3.01 -2.93 -12.83
N LEU A 189 4.25 -2.98 -12.33
CA LEU A 189 5.10 -1.81 -12.16
C LEU A 189 5.38 -1.09 -13.48
N SER A 190 5.67 -1.85 -14.55
CA SER A 190 5.87 -1.27 -15.88
C SER A 190 4.63 -0.50 -16.36
N LYS A 191 3.43 -1.05 -16.14
CA LYS A 191 2.16 -0.38 -16.47
C LYS A 191 1.92 0.85 -15.60
N LEU A 192 2.20 0.77 -14.30
CA LEU A 192 2.08 1.91 -13.39
C LEU A 192 3.06 3.03 -13.77
N ALA A 193 4.30 2.70 -14.11
CA ALA A 193 5.30 3.66 -14.57
C ALA A 193 4.85 4.38 -15.86
N GLN A 194 4.28 3.65 -16.82
CA GLN A 194 3.67 4.25 -18.02
C GLN A 194 2.49 5.16 -17.66
N GLY A 195 1.69 4.78 -16.66
CA GLY A 195 0.57 5.59 -16.15
C GLY A 195 1.01 6.86 -15.40
N LYS A 196 2.20 6.89 -14.79
CA LYS A 196 2.71 8.05 -14.03
C LYS A 196 2.88 9.30 -14.90
N GLU A 197 3.26 9.16 -16.16
CA GLU A 197 3.31 10.30 -17.09
C GLU A 197 1.91 10.88 -17.34
N LEU A 198 0.90 10.03 -17.49
CA LEU A 198 -0.50 10.45 -17.62
C LEU A 198 -1.04 11.11 -16.34
N ILE A 199 -0.60 10.61 -15.16
CA ILE A 199 -0.92 11.22 -13.86
C ILE A 199 -0.32 12.62 -13.76
N LYS A 200 0.94 12.79 -14.14
CA LYS A 200 1.62 14.08 -14.12
C LYS A 200 0.87 15.12 -14.96
N GLU A 201 0.50 14.75 -16.19
CA GLU A 201 -0.33 15.59 -17.06
C GLU A 201 -1.70 15.92 -16.44
N TYR A 202 -2.33 14.96 -15.78
CA TYR A 202 -3.60 15.17 -15.09
C TYR A 202 -3.46 16.15 -13.91
N VAL A 203 -2.43 15.98 -13.08
CA VAL A 203 -2.16 16.85 -11.93
C VAL A 203 -1.87 18.28 -12.39
N ASP A 204 -1.06 18.46 -13.43
CA ASP A 204 -0.76 19.78 -13.98
C ASP A 204 -2.02 20.45 -14.55
N ARG A 205 -2.90 19.68 -15.20
CA ARG A 205 -4.20 20.15 -15.68
C ARG A 205 -5.12 20.58 -14.54
N GLU A 206 -5.22 19.81 -13.48
CA GLU A 206 -6.06 20.15 -12.32
C GLU A 206 -5.51 21.35 -11.55
N LYS A 207 -4.18 21.47 -11.40
CA LYS A 207 -3.53 22.68 -10.85
C LYS A 207 -3.88 23.91 -11.68
N LYS A 208 -3.79 23.82 -13.01
CA LYS A 208 -4.15 24.91 -13.92
C LYS A 208 -5.61 25.31 -13.79
N LYS A 209 -6.54 24.35 -13.83
CA LYS A 209 -7.97 24.62 -13.63
C LYS A 209 -8.28 25.23 -12.27
N LYS A 210 -7.61 24.79 -11.21
CA LYS A 210 -7.78 25.36 -9.87
C LYS A 210 -7.30 26.81 -9.85
N ALA A 211 -6.12 27.09 -10.39
CA ALA A 211 -5.59 28.46 -10.50
C ALA A 211 -6.53 29.37 -11.32
N GLU A 212 -7.09 28.87 -12.42
CA GLU A 212 -8.07 29.61 -13.24
C GLU A 212 -9.37 29.90 -12.47
N ARG A 213 -9.87 28.94 -11.67
CA ARG A 213 -11.05 29.13 -10.81
C ARG A 213 -10.77 30.14 -9.70
N ASP A 214 -9.61 30.04 -9.05
CA ASP A 214 -9.22 30.93 -7.96
C ASP A 214 -9.03 32.37 -8.49
N ALA A 215 -8.42 32.53 -9.67
CA ALA A 215 -8.28 33.82 -10.35
C ALA A 215 -9.64 34.41 -10.79
N ALA A 216 -10.55 33.57 -11.31
CA ALA A 216 -11.90 34.00 -11.68
C ALA A 216 -12.73 34.39 -10.45
N ALA A 217 -12.58 33.68 -9.33
CA ALA A 217 -13.23 34.02 -8.05
C ALA A 217 -12.67 35.32 -7.47
N ALA A 218 -11.35 35.52 -7.53
CA ALA A 218 -10.72 36.77 -7.11
C ALA A 218 -11.20 37.96 -7.95
N ASN A 219 -11.27 37.82 -9.28
CA ASN A 219 -11.78 38.86 -10.19
C ASN A 219 -13.27 39.17 -10.00
N LYS A 220 -14.10 38.18 -9.65
CA LYS A 220 -15.51 38.43 -9.29
C LYS A 220 -15.62 39.17 -7.97
N SER A 221 -14.84 38.79 -6.96
CA SER A 221 -14.85 39.44 -5.65
C SER A 221 -14.36 40.90 -5.71
N SER A 222 -13.36 41.19 -6.56
CA SER A 222 -12.90 42.56 -6.79
C SER A 222 -13.93 43.38 -7.56
N ALA A 223 -14.57 42.84 -8.60
CA ALA A 223 -15.65 43.51 -9.33
C ALA A 223 -16.87 43.83 -8.43
N GLU A 224 -17.27 42.91 -7.54
CA GLU A 224 -18.36 43.13 -6.58
C GLU A 224 -18.00 44.16 -5.48
N SER A 225 -16.73 44.21 -5.07
CA SER A 225 -16.26 45.23 -4.12
C SER A 225 -16.27 46.64 -4.72
N VAL A 226 -15.86 46.78 -5.99
CA VAL A 226 -15.86 48.07 -6.70
C VAL A 226 -17.29 48.57 -6.91
N ALA A 227 -18.21 47.69 -7.30
CA ALA A 227 -19.63 48.03 -7.48
C ALA A 227 -20.33 48.48 -6.18
N LYS A 228 -19.93 47.97 -5.01
CA LYS A 228 -20.46 48.43 -3.71
C LYS A 228 -19.93 49.80 -3.28
N THR A 229 -18.70 50.17 -3.65
CA THR A 229 -18.16 51.51 -3.38
C THR A 229 -18.77 52.59 -4.27
N GLU A 230 -19.13 52.27 -5.52
CA GLU A 230 -19.77 53.22 -6.44
C GLU A 230 -21.27 53.43 -6.17
N GLY A 231 -21.96 52.44 -5.60
CA GLY A 231 -23.37 52.56 -5.19
C GLY A 231 -23.60 53.33 -3.88
N SER A 232 -22.54 53.78 -3.20
CA SER A 232 -22.61 54.55 -1.95
C SER A 232 -22.01 55.95 -2.14
N LYS A 233 -22.54 56.71 -3.09
CA LYS A 233 -22.31 58.16 -3.15
C LYS A 233 -23.56 58.86 -2.60
N PRO A 234 -23.47 59.62 -1.49
CA PRO A 234 -24.60 60.34 -0.93
C PRO A 234 -25.04 61.49 -1.87
N GLU A 235 -26.34 61.78 -1.84
CA GLU A 235 -27.02 62.92 -2.48
C GLU A 235 -26.36 64.28 -2.20
#